data_AF-A0AAV0FU35-F1
#
_entry.id   AF-A0AAV0FU35-F1
#
_cell.length_a   1.000
_cell.length_b   1.000
_cell.length_c   1.000
_cell.angle_alpha   90.00
_cell.angle_beta   90.00
_cell.angle_gamma   90.00
#
_symmetry.space_group_name_H-M   'P 1'
#
loop_
_entity.id
_entity.type
_entity.pdbx_description
1 polymer ?
#
loop_
_entity_poly.entity_id
_entity_poly.type
_entity_poly.pdbx_seq_one_letter_code
_entity_poly.pdbx_strand_id
1 'polypeptide(L)'
;MAAMVALQSSLTSLSPSSSSFIGQRLSPLSSPPVKPIQKSYAIAAKLRRWERKECKPNSLPMLHKLHVKVGDTVKVIAGHDKGKIGDVAEVIRHNSKVIVKDINLKTKHVKSKQEGESGQIIKIEAPIHSSNVMLYSMEKQVTSRVGHKTLENGKRVRYLVKTGEIIDSAENWKRVVKEKEKSKEETTAAVASSSS
;
A
#
# COMPACT_ATOMS: atom_id res chain seq x y z
N MET A 1 13.65 -86.26 67.70
CA MET A 1 13.91 -86.81 66.35
C MET A 1 12.78 -86.39 65.44
N ALA A 2 13.15 -85.82 64.29
CA ALA A 2 12.32 -85.42 63.14
C ALA A 2 11.30 -84.29 63.33
N ALA A 3 11.53 -83.23 62.55
CA ALA A 3 10.85 -81.96 62.50
C ALA A 3 9.59 -82.00 61.62
N MET A 4 8.57 -81.24 61.99
CA MET A 4 7.51 -80.78 61.11
C MET A 4 6.86 -79.49 61.64
N VAL A 5 6.37 -78.69 60.67
CA VAL A 5 5.39 -77.59 60.75
C VAL A 5 5.91 -76.22 61.21
N ALA A 6 5.91 -75.23 60.30
CA ALA A 6 4.90 -74.16 60.28
C ALA A 6 5.35 -72.97 59.41
N LEU A 7 4.39 -72.50 58.60
CA LEU A 7 4.38 -71.24 57.85
C LEU A 7 4.76 -70.03 58.71
N GLN A 8 5.39 -69.04 58.07
CA GLN A 8 5.05 -67.62 58.31
C GLN A 8 5.36 -66.74 57.09
N SER A 9 4.34 -66.00 56.70
CA SER A 9 4.24 -64.95 55.69
C SER A 9 5.07 -63.71 56.03
N SER A 10 5.64 -63.03 55.03
CA SER A 10 5.88 -61.59 55.11
C SER A 10 5.77 -60.92 53.73
N LEU A 11 5.27 -59.70 53.78
CA LEU A 11 4.67 -58.90 52.72
C LEU A 11 5.68 -57.96 52.03
N THR A 12 5.42 -57.68 50.76
CA THR A 12 5.55 -56.36 50.06
C THR A 12 6.89 -55.60 50.09
N SER A 13 7.45 -55.31 48.90
CA SER A 13 7.35 -53.98 48.28
C SER A 13 7.95 -53.97 46.86
N LEU A 14 7.16 -53.50 45.90
CA LEU A 14 7.58 -53.20 44.52
C LEU A 14 8.11 -51.77 44.46
N SER A 15 9.31 -51.56 43.90
CA SER A 15 9.75 -50.24 43.44
C SER A 15 10.05 -50.29 41.93
N PRO A 16 9.32 -49.54 41.08
CA PRO A 16 9.79 -49.23 39.74
C PRO A 16 10.48 -47.86 39.75
N SER A 17 11.78 -47.84 39.46
CA SER A 17 12.53 -46.62 39.16
C SER A 17 12.09 -46.10 37.78
N SER A 18 11.40 -44.95 37.79
CA SER A 18 11.05 -44.18 36.61
C SER A 18 12.32 -43.59 35.98
N SER A 19 12.79 -44.15 34.88
CA SER A 19 13.77 -43.50 34.00
C SER A 19 13.10 -42.32 33.29
N SER A 20 13.37 -41.13 33.79
CA SER A 20 12.97 -39.85 33.22
C SER A 20 13.59 -39.66 31.83
N PHE A 21 12.77 -39.85 30.78
CA PHE A 21 13.03 -39.27 29.47
C PHE A 21 13.00 -37.74 29.61
N ILE A 22 14.19 -37.15 29.72
CA ILE A 22 14.38 -35.71 29.60
C ILE A 22 14.05 -35.34 28.15
N GLY A 23 12.85 -34.78 27.96
CA GLY A 23 12.45 -34.20 26.68
C GLY A 23 13.37 -33.03 26.37
N GLN A 24 14.17 -33.15 25.31
CA GLN A 24 14.88 -32.03 24.73
C GLN A 24 13.83 -31.01 24.27
N ARG A 25 13.76 -29.86 24.95
CA ARG A 25 13.04 -28.69 24.43
C ARG A 25 13.68 -28.30 23.11
N LEU A 26 12.95 -28.48 22.01
CA LEU A 26 13.28 -27.86 20.74
C LEU A 26 13.38 -26.35 20.97
N SER A 27 14.53 -25.77 20.59
CA SER A 27 14.75 -24.33 20.62
C SER A 27 13.69 -23.63 19.75
N PRO A 28 13.10 -22.52 20.21
CA PRO A 28 12.15 -21.79 19.39
C PRO A 28 12.89 -21.26 18.16
N LEU A 29 12.43 -21.67 16.97
CA LEU A 29 12.85 -21.10 15.70
C LEU A 29 12.72 -19.58 15.82
N SER A 30 13.84 -18.85 15.76
CA SER A 30 13.82 -17.40 15.72
C SER A 30 13.09 -16.97 14.45
N SER A 31 11.85 -16.51 14.58
CA SER A 31 11.13 -15.91 13.46
C SER A 31 11.98 -14.76 12.90
N PRO A 32 12.21 -14.68 11.58
CA PRO A 32 12.94 -13.54 11.01
C PRO A 32 12.25 -12.25 11.41
N PRO A 33 12.99 -11.15 11.67
CA PRO A 33 12.40 -9.88 12.03
C PRO A 33 11.46 -9.44 10.91
N VAL A 34 10.15 -9.45 11.19
CA VAL A 34 9.15 -8.90 10.29
C VAL A 34 9.46 -7.42 10.17
N LYS A 35 10.04 -7.00 9.03
CA LYS A 35 10.28 -5.59 8.75
C LYS A 35 8.96 -4.86 8.98
N PRO A 36 8.90 -3.86 9.87
CA PRO A 36 7.68 -3.11 10.08
C PRO A 36 7.27 -2.54 8.73
N ILE A 37 6.12 -2.97 8.21
CA ILE A 37 5.55 -2.45 6.97
C ILE A 37 5.42 -0.94 7.19
N GLN A 38 6.29 -0.18 6.52
CA GLN A 38 6.24 1.26 6.53
C GLN A 38 4.92 1.65 5.85
N LYS A 39 3.87 1.81 6.66
CA LYS A 39 2.62 2.38 6.21
C LYS A 39 2.97 3.77 5.71
N SER A 40 2.91 3.98 4.39
CA SER A 40 2.86 5.31 3.82
C SER A 40 1.78 6.05 4.59
N TYR A 41 2.09 7.26 5.06
CA TYR A 41 1.28 8.00 6.01
C TYR A 41 -0.02 8.53 5.37
N ALA A 42 -0.82 7.67 4.74
CA ALA A 42 -2.21 7.95 4.44
C ALA A 42 -2.91 8.40 5.74
N ILE A 43 -3.79 9.39 5.62
CA ILE A 43 -4.66 9.82 6.71
C ILE A 43 -5.60 8.64 7.00
N ALA A 44 -5.21 7.74 7.90
CA ALA A 44 -6.01 6.59 8.27
C ALA A 44 -7.10 7.03 9.25
N ALA A 45 -8.10 7.76 8.74
CA ALA A 45 -9.35 7.91 9.47
C ALA A 45 -10.03 6.53 9.52
N LYS A 46 -10.47 6.10 10.71
CA LYS A 46 -11.31 4.92 10.84
C LYS A 46 -12.61 5.19 10.07
N LEU A 47 -12.74 4.58 8.90
CA LEU A 47 -13.93 4.74 8.05
C LEU A 47 -15.18 4.39 8.84
N ARG A 48 -16.26 5.17 8.66
CA ARG A 48 -17.56 4.81 9.22
C ARG A 48 -18.00 3.48 8.58
N ARG A 49 -18.78 2.68 9.31
CA ARG A 49 -19.17 1.33 8.86
C ARG A 49 -19.80 1.34 7.46
N TRP A 50 -20.60 2.37 7.16
CA TRP A 50 -21.30 2.58 5.89
C TRP A 50 -20.47 3.28 4.79
N GLU A 51 -19.29 3.81 5.11
CA GLU A 51 -18.36 4.42 4.15
C GLU A 51 -17.33 3.41 3.61
N ARG A 52 -17.50 2.13 3.95
CA ARG A 52 -16.65 1.06 3.44
C ARG A 52 -16.89 0.85 1.96
N LYS A 53 -15.91 0.25 1.29
CA LYS A 53 -15.99 -0.06 -0.13
C LYS A 53 -17.18 -0.99 -0.37
N GLU A 54 -17.98 -0.64 -1.36
CA GLU A 54 -18.99 -1.54 -1.88
C GLU A 54 -18.31 -2.77 -2.52
N CYS A 55 -18.83 -3.95 -2.22
CA CYS A 55 -18.31 -5.21 -2.70
C CYS A 55 -19.33 -5.92 -3.59
N LYS A 56 -18.84 -6.61 -4.61
CA LYS A 56 -19.58 -7.53 -5.45
C LYS A 56 -19.91 -8.82 -4.67
N PRO A 57 -20.82 -9.67 -5.18
CA PRO A 57 -21.12 -10.98 -4.58
C PRO A 57 -19.89 -11.87 -4.35
N ASN A 58 -18.88 -11.76 -5.22
CA ASN A 58 -17.61 -12.47 -5.10
C ASN A 58 -16.59 -11.80 -4.18
N SER A 59 -17.04 -10.93 -3.26
CA SER A 59 -16.23 -10.16 -2.29
C SER A 59 -15.28 -9.09 -2.86
N LEU A 60 -15.12 -9.00 -4.19
CA LEU A 60 -14.25 -7.99 -4.81
C LEU A 60 -14.87 -6.59 -4.70
N PRO A 61 -14.07 -5.53 -4.50
CA PRO A 61 -14.60 -4.17 -4.47
C PRO A 61 -15.16 -3.77 -5.84
N MET A 62 -16.24 -2.99 -5.83
CA MET A 62 -16.73 -2.32 -7.02
C MET A 62 -15.74 -1.21 -7.42
N LEU A 63 -15.33 -1.22 -8.69
CA LEU A 63 -14.34 -0.29 -9.23
C LEU A 63 -14.98 0.60 -10.28
N HIS A 64 -14.75 1.90 -10.20
CA HIS A 64 -15.25 2.84 -11.19
C HIS A 64 -14.26 2.95 -12.35
N LYS A 65 -14.80 3.27 -13.54
CA LYS A 65 -14.02 3.55 -14.74
C LYS A 65 -13.64 5.03 -14.73
N LEU A 66 -12.35 5.32 -14.87
CA LEU A 66 -11.80 6.67 -14.83
C LEU A 66 -11.21 7.07 -16.18
N HIS A 67 -11.22 8.35 -16.49
CA HIS A 67 -10.63 8.91 -17.72
C HIS A 67 -9.13 9.20 -17.62
N VAL A 68 -8.56 9.15 -16.41
CA VAL A 68 -7.17 9.52 -16.10
C VAL A 68 -6.35 8.28 -15.72
N LYS A 69 -5.07 8.29 -16.06
CA LYS A 69 -4.06 7.27 -15.71
C LYS A 69 -2.94 7.88 -14.86
N VAL A 70 -2.15 7.02 -14.23
CA VAL A 70 -0.94 7.44 -13.49
C VAL A 70 0.09 7.99 -14.49
N GLY A 71 0.72 9.11 -14.14
CA GLY A 71 1.67 9.81 -15.01
C GLY A 71 1.01 10.72 -16.06
N ASP A 72 -0.31 10.87 -16.06
CA ASP A 72 -0.96 11.91 -16.87
C ASP A 72 -0.76 13.29 -16.21
N THR A 73 -0.48 14.32 -17.00
CA THR A 73 -0.49 15.72 -16.56
C THR A 73 -1.91 16.28 -16.60
N VAL A 74 -2.35 16.84 -15.47
CA VAL A 74 -3.72 17.32 -15.31
C VAL A 74 -3.77 18.74 -14.73
N LYS A 75 -4.83 19.47 -15.07
CA LYS A 75 -5.18 20.75 -14.47
C LYS A 75 -6.44 20.61 -13.63
N VAL A 76 -6.45 21.25 -12.46
CA VAL A 76 -7.63 21.28 -11.57
C VAL A 76 -8.65 22.30 -12.09
N ILE A 77 -9.88 21.86 -12.29
CA ILE A 77 -11.00 22.65 -12.82
C ILE A 77 -11.75 23.34 -11.69
N ALA A 78 -11.95 22.63 -10.58
CA ALA A 78 -12.79 23.07 -9.47
C ALA A 78 -12.21 22.64 -8.12
N GLY A 79 -12.53 23.40 -7.07
CA GLY A 79 -12.01 23.22 -5.72
C GLY A 79 -11.02 24.33 -5.32
N HIS A 80 -10.39 24.15 -4.15
CA HIS A 80 -9.48 25.12 -3.57
C HIS A 80 -8.26 25.40 -4.48
N ASP A 81 -7.71 24.35 -5.08
CA ASP A 81 -6.51 24.43 -5.92
C ASP A 81 -6.81 24.63 -7.42
N LYS A 82 -7.92 25.32 -7.74
CA LYS A 82 -8.34 25.58 -9.11
C LYS A 82 -7.23 26.26 -9.92
N GLY A 83 -6.99 25.76 -11.13
CA GLY A 83 -6.03 26.33 -12.07
C GLY A 83 -4.61 25.77 -11.95
N LYS A 84 -4.25 25.12 -10.84
CA LYS A 84 -2.96 24.45 -10.70
C LYS A 84 -2.86 23.25 -11.62
N ILE A 85 -1.65 23.00 -12.10
CA ILE A 85 -1.28 21.89 -13.00
C ILE A 85 -0.35 20.98 -12.21
N GLY A 86 -0.51 19.67 -12.38
CA GLY A 86 0.38 18.69 -11.77
C GLY A 86 0.20 17.30 -12.36
N ASP A 87 1.13 16.41 -12.03
CA ASP A 87 1.11 15.03 -12.51
C ASP A 87 0.42 14.10 -11.53
N VAL A 88 -0.29 13.11 -12.07
CA VAL A 88 -1.01 12.13 -11.26
C VAL A 88 -0.06 11.11 -10.67
N ALA A 89 0.10 11.12 -9.35
CA ALA A 89 0.92 10.18 -8.60
C ALA A 89 0.22 8.83 -8.38
N GLU A 90 -1.05 8.85 -7.97
CA GLU A 90 -1.83 7.64 -7.67
C GLU A 90 -3.30 7.80 -8.05
N VAL A 91 -3.94 6.70 -8.46
CA VAL A 91 -5.35 6.65 -8.84
C VAL A 91 -6.12 5.68 -7.94
N ILE A 92 -7.11 6.19 -7.21
CA ILE A 92 -7.95 5.46 -6.27
C ILE A 92 -9.30 5.14 -6.92
N ARG A 93 -9.38 3.99 -7.59
CA ARG A 93 -10.53 3.61 -8.44
C ARG A 93 -11.85 3.36 -7.72
N HIS A 94 -11.83 2.87 -6.48
CA HIS A 94 -13.05 2.57 -5.73
C HIS A 94 -13.81 3.84 -5.30
N ASN A 95 -13.10 4.95 -5.06
CA ASN A 95 -13.69 6.23 -4.67
C ASN A 95 -13.71 7.26 -5.81
N SER A 96 -13.24 6.88 -7.01
CA SER A 96 -13.05 7.80 -8.14
C SER A 96 -12.19 9.03 -7.82
N LYS A 97 -11.16 8.85 -6.99
CA LYS A 97 -10.24 9.93 -6.59
C LYS A 97 -8.85 9.73 -7.17
N VAL A 98 -8.11 10.82 -7.30
CA VAL A 98 -6.73 10.87 -7.78
C VAL A 98 -5.87 11.68 -6.81
N ILE A 99 -4.61 11.29 -6.65
CA ILE A 99 -3.60 12.06 -5.93
C ILE A 99 -2.71 12.71 -6.98
N VAL A 100 -2.59 14.04 -6.91
CA VAL A 100 -1.80 14.85 -7.84
C VAL A 100 -0.65 15.47 -7.04
N LYS A 101 0.56 15.45 -7.58
CA LYS A 101 1.76 15.99 -6.91
C LYS A 101 1.58 17.46 -6.59
N ASP A 102 2.01 17.88 -5.39
CA ASP A 102 2.00 19.28 -4.91
C ASP A 102 0.62 19.98 -4.87
N ILE A 103 -0.47 19.22 -4.99
CA ILE A 103 -1.84 19.73 -4.97
C ILE A 103 -2.60 19.14 -3.78
N ASN A 104 -3.49 19.94 -3.17
CA ASN A 104 -4.31 19.56 -2.02
C ASN A 104 -3.47 19.04 -0.84
N LEU A 105 -2.41 19.80 -0.53
CA LEU A 105 -1.50 19.51 0.58
C LEU A 105 -2.21 19.65 1.91
N LYS A 106 -2.05 18.65 2.77
CA LYS A 106 -2.55 18.66 4.15
C LYS A 106 -1.41 18.45 5.12
N THR A 107 -1.38 19.27 6.16
CA THR A 107 -0.43 19.14 7.26
C THR A 107 -0.84 17.98 8.15
N LYS A 108 0.03 16.99 8.29
CA LYS A 108 -0.14 15.82 9.15
C LYS A 108 0.92 15.83 10.23
N HIS A 109 0.46 15.86 11.48
CA HIS A 109 1.31 15.64 12.65
C HIS A 109 1.55 14.15 12.80
N VAL A 110 2.81 13.74 12.72
CA VAL A 110 3.24 12.34 12.86
C VAL A 110 3.94 12.19 14.20
N LYS A 111 3.38 11.34 15.05
CA LYS A 111 4.00 10.95 16.32
C LYS A 111 5.26 10.12 16.03
N SER A 112 6.29 10.29 16.86
CA SER A 112 7.48 9.44 16.80
C SER A 112 7.12 7.97 17.01
N LYS A 113 7.87 7.09 16.35
CA LYS A 113 7.65 5.64 16.44
C LYS A 113 8.69 4.96 17.32
N GLN A 114 9.88 5.53 17.40
CA GLN A 114 10.99 5.02 18.19
C GLN A 114 11.35 6.02 19.30
N GLU A 115 11.85 5.47 20.41
CA GLU A 115 12.38 6.28 21.51
C GLU A 115 13.64 7.01 21.02
N GLY A 116 13.69 8.32 21.25
CA GLY A 116 14.78 9.19 20.78
C GLY A 116 14.50 9.99 19.50
N GLU A 117 13.45 9.65 18.74
CA GLU A 117 13.03 10.44 17.58
C GLU A 117 12.04 11.55 17.98
N SER A 118 12.26 12.78 17.48
CA SER A 118 11.27 13.86 17.61
C SER A 118 10.10 13.65 16.65
N GLY A 119 8.88 14.01 17.07
CA GLY A 119 7.72 14.05 16.18
C GLY A 119 7.92 15.00 14.99
N GLN A 120 7.25 14.74 13.87
CA GLN A 120 7.43 15.49 12.63
C GLN A 120 6.11 16.08 12.12
N ILE A 121 6.19 17.27 11.53
CA ILE A 121 5.07 17.91 10.82
C ILE A 121 5.30 17.71 9.33
N ILE A 122 4.57 16.76 8.73
CA ILE A 122 4.74 16.38 7.32
C ILE A 122 3.59 16.97 6.50
N LYS A 123 3.88 17.54 5.33
CA LYS A 123 2.86 17.89 4.34
C LYS A 123 2.67 16.71 3.39
N ILE A 124 1.45 16.21 3.29
CA ILE A 124 1.10 15.08 2.42
C ILE A 124 0.07 15.51 1.38
N GLU A 125 0.14 14.96 0.16
CA GLU A 125 -0.90 15.19 -0.83
C GLU A 125 -2.17 14.43 -0.47
N ALA A 126 -3.32 15.11 -0.55
CA ALA A 126 -4.62 14.50 -0.31
C ALA A 126 -5.38 14.25 -1.62
N PRO A 127 -6.20 13.18 -1.68
CA PRO A 127 -6.90 12.81 -2.90
C PRO A 127 -7.97 13.83 -3.29
N ILE A 128 -8.05 14.14 -4.59
CA ILE A 128 -9.07 14.98 -5.24
C ILE A 128 -10.00 14.09 -6.06
N HIS A 129 -11.28 14.47 -6.20
CA HIS A 129 -12.20 13.72 -7.06
C HIS A 129 -11.83 13.87 -8.55
N SER A 130 -11.87 12.76 -9.30
CA SER A 130 -11.45 12.71 -10.70
C SER A 130 -12.23 13.66 -11.62
N SER A 131 -13.49 13.97 -11.31
CA SER A 131 -14.29 14.94 -12.09
C SER A 131 -13.73 16.37 -12.04
N ASN A 132 -12.95 16.70 -11.02
CA ASN A 132 -12.41 18.04 -10.83
C ASN A 132 -11.08 18.24 -11.54
N VAL A 133 -10.62 17.25 -12.31
CA VAL A 133 -9.37 17.33 -13.08
C VAL A 133 -9.60 17.06 -14.55
N MET A 134 -8.86 17.80 -15.38
CA MET A 134 -8.86 17.69 -16.83
C MET A 134 -7.45 17.42 -17.34
N LEU A 135 -7.33 16.67 -18.43
CA LEU A 135 -6.05 16.44 -19.08
C LEU A 135 -5.53 17.75 -19.67
N TYR A 136 -4.23 17.98 -19.48
CA TYR A 136 -3.54 19.19 -19.88
C TYR A 136 -2.49 18.86 -20.94
N SER A 137 -2.50 19.61 -22.04
CA SER A 137 -1.41 19.58 -23.02
C SER A 137 -0.33 20.57 -22.60
N MET A 138 0.90 20.09 -22.44
CA MET A 138 2.05 20.97 -22.22
C MET A 138 2.44 21.75 -23.48
N GLU A 139 2.23 21.17 -24.66
CA GLU A 139 2.61 21.76 -25.95
C GLU A 139 1.76 23.00 -26.26
N LYS A 140 0.43 22.87 -26.15
CA LYS A 140 -0.51 23.94 -26.48
C LYS A 140 -1.03 24.71 -25.28
N GLN A 141 -0.64 24.31 -24.06
CA GLN A 141 -1.07 24.91 -22.79
C GLN A 141 -2.59 24.96 -22.61
N VAL A 142 -3.30 24.00 -23.21
CA VAL A 142 -4.77 23.94 -23.22
C VAL A 142 -5.25 22.71 -22.47
N THR A 143 -6.30 22.88 -21.66
CA THR A 143 -7.08 21.78 -21.11
C THR A 143 -8.18 21.33 -22.05
N SER A 144 -8.35 20.02 -22.17
CA SER A 144 -9.42 19.46 -23.01
C SER A 144 -9.99 18.15 -22.47
N ARG A 145 -11.16 17.79 -23.01
CA ARG A 145 -11.80 16.50 -22.76
C ARG A 145 -11.06 15.41 -23.53
N VAL A 146 -11.18 14.17 -23.07
CA VAL A 146 -10.57 13.00 -23.71
C VAL A 146 -11.53 12.37 -24.72
N GLY A 147 -11.00 12.05 -25.90
CA GLY A 147 -11.62 11.18 -26.90
C GLY A 147 -10.84 9.87 -27.07
N HIS A 148 -11.41 8.92 -27.81
CA HIS A 148 -10.75 7.66 -28.14
C HIS A 148 -10.66 7.49 -29.66
N LYS A 149 -9.48 7.12 -30.17
CA LYS A 149 -9.23 6.83 -31.58
C LYS A 149 -8.52 5.49 -31.73
N THR A 150 -8.78 4.79 -32.82
CA THR A 150 -8.05 3.58 -33.20
C THR A 150 -6.96 3.97 -34.19
N LEU A 151 -5.72 3.58 -33.91
CA LEU A 151 -4.59 3.77 -34.82
C LEU A 151 -4.57 2.69 -35.90
N GLU A 152 -3.81 2.89 -36.97
CA GLU A 152 -3.60 1.91 -38.06
C GLU A 152 -3.07 0.58 -37.52
N ASN A 153 -2.26 0.63 -36.45
CA ASN A 153 -1.74 -0.54 -35.74
C ASN A 153 -2.82 -1.35 -34.96
N GLY A 154 -4.11 -1.00 -35.08
CA GLY A 154 -5.22 -1.61 -34.34
C GLY A 154 -5.32 -1.21 -32.86
N LYS A 155 -4.38 -0.42 -32.34
CA LYS A 155 -4.35 0.01 -30.93
C LYS A 155 -5.32 1.17 -30.69
N ARG A 156 -6.13 1.07 -29.64
CA ARG A 156 -7.02 2.14 -29.17
C ARG A 156 -6.29 3.07 -28.22
N VAL A 157 -6.23 4.35 -28.56
CA VAL A 157 -5.51 5.39 -27.79
C VAL A 157 -6.44 6.52 -27.38
N ARG A 158 -6.08 7.20 -26.29
CA ARG A 158 -6.71 8.46 -25.86
C ARG A 158 -6.09 9.65 -26.61
N TYR A 159 -6.93 10.59 -27.02
CA TYR A 159 -6.51 11.87 -27.59
C TYR A 159 -7.25 13.05 -26.97
N LEU A 160 -6.66 14.23 -27.04
CA LEU A 160 -7.26 15.49 -26.60
C LEU A 160 -8.17 16.06 -27.67
N VAL A 161 -9.45 16.30 -27.35
CA VAL A 161 -10.45 16.70 -28.35
C VAL A 161 -10.15 18.07 -28.96
N LYS A 162 -9.62 19.02 -28.17
CA LYS A 162 -9.33 20.37 -28.67
C LYS A 162 -8.06 20.44 -29.52
N THR A 163 -7.06 19.63 -29.20
CA THR A 163 -5.73 19.76 -29.80
C THR A 163 -5.41 18.66 -30.81
N GLY A 164 -6.13 17.53 -30.77
CA GLY A 164 -5.87 16.35 -31.57
C GLY A 164 -4.68 15.50 -31.09
N GLU A 165 -3.98 15.92 -30.03
CA GLU A 165 -2.77 15.24 -29.54
C GLU A 165 -3.10 13.89 -28.90
N ILE A 166 -2.26 12.90 -29.17
CA ILE A 166 -2.35 11.56 -28.60
C ILE A 166 -1.60 11.52 -27.28
N ILE A 167 -2.25 11.03 -26.23
CA ILE A 167 -1.73 11.04 -24.85
C ILE A 167 -1.07 9.69 -24.51
N ASP A 168 -1.67 8.61 -25.01
CA ASP A 168 -1.22 7.25 -24.69
C ASP A 168 -0.05 6.84 -25.59
N SER A 169 1.18 6.88 -25.05
CA SER A 169 2.35 6.26 -25.68
C SER A 169 2.51 4.80 -25.23
N ALA A 170 3.01 3.94 -26.14
CA ALA A 170 3.23 2.51 -25.88
C ALA A 170 4.21 2.24 -24.72
N GLU A 171 5.12 3.18 -24.47
CA GLU A 171 6.19 3.04 -23.47
C GLU A 171 5.90 3.77 -22.16
N ASN A 172 4.76 4.47 -22.06
CA ASN A 172 4.47 5.31 -20.89
C ASN A 172 4.47 4.50 -19.59
N TRP A 173 3.95 3.27 -19.64
CA TRP A 173 3.95 2.38 -18.47
C TRP A 173 5.36 2.02 -17.99
N LYS A 174 6.34 1.86 -18.90
CA LYS A 174 7.73 1.57 -18.53
C LYS A 174 8.36 2.76 -17.81
N ARG A 175 8.08 3.99 -18.29
CA ARG A 175 8.55 5.23 -17.65
C ARG A 175 7.99 5.38 -16.25
N VAL A 176 6.68 5.19 -16.08
CA VAL A 176 6.01 5.25 -14.77
C VAL A 176 6.56 4.22 -13.79
N VAL A 177 6.83 2.99 -14.24
CA VAL A 177 7.43 1.95 -13.39
C VAL A 177 8.85 2.35 -12.97
N LYS A 178 9.67 2.81 -13.91
CA LYS A 178 11.05 3.25 -13.64
C LYS A 178 11.11 4.44 -12.68
N GLU A 179 10.25 5.44 -12.86
CA GLU A 179 10.14 6.58 -11.95
C GLU A 179 9.73 6.15 -10.54
N LYS A 180 8.80 5.19 -10.44
CA LYS A 180 8.38 4.65 -9.16
C LYS A 180 9.50 3.88 -8.45
N GLU A 181 10.30 3.13 -9.18
CA GLU A 181 11.49 2.45 -8.64
C GLU A 181 12.53 3.46 -8.15
N LYS A 182 12.85 4.47 -8.96
CA LYS A 182 13.76 5.55 -8.57
C LYS A 182 13.32 6.27 -7.29
N SER A 183 12.02 6.61 -7.20
CA SER A 183 11.48 7.25 -5.99
C SER A 183 11.58 6.37 -4.74
N LYS A 184 11.49 5.04 -4.89
CA LYS A 184 11.67 4.10 -3.78
C LYS A 184 13.13 4.04 -3.34
N GLU A 185 14.06 3.96 -4.29
CA GLU A 185 15.50 3.94 -4.01
C GLU A 185 15.93 5.19 -3.25
N GLU A 186 15.51 6.37 -3.71
CA GLU A 186 15.75 7.65 -3.02
C GLU A 186 15.19 7.65 -1.59
N THR A 187 13.96 7.15 -1.39
CA THR A 187 13.40 7.05 -0.04
C THR A 187 14.16 6.05 0.84
N THR A 188 14.63 4.92 0.29
CA THR A 188 15.41 3.94 1.07
C THR A 188 16.81 4.45 1.41
N ALA A 189 17.45 5.18 0.50
CA ALA A 189 18.75 5.79 0.72
C ALA A 189 18.67 6.90 1.78
N ALA A 190 17.65 7.76 1.71
CA ALA A 190 17.40 8.80 2.71
C ALA A 190 17.18 8.21 4.11
N VAL A 191 16.42 7.11 4.21
CA VAL A 191 16.20 6.40 5.49
C VAL A 191 17.51 5.82 6.04
N ALA A 192 18.35 5.21 5.19
CA ALA A 192 19.64 4.65 5.61
C ALA A 192 20.63 5.72 6.10
N SER A 193 20.66 6.89 5.45
CA SER A 193 21.49 8.02 5.89
C SER A 193 21.01 8.67 7.19
N SER A 194 19.72 8.56 7.52
CA SER A 194 19.17 9.08 8.79
C SER A 194 19.33 8.15 9.99
N SER A 195 19.71 6.89 9.75
CA SER A 195 19.94 5.87 10.79
C SER A 195 21.43 5.64 11.12
N SER A 196 22.32 6.49 10.57
CA SER A 196 23.77 6.49 10.83
C SER A 196 24.11 7.71 11.68
#